data_AF-A0A2N3B3L1-F1
#
_entry.id   AF-A0A2N3B3L1-F1
#
_cell.length_a   1.000
_cell.length_b   1.000
_cell.length_c   1.000
_cell.angle_alpha   90.00
_cell.angle_beta   90.00
_cell.angle_gamma   90.00
#
_symmetry.space_group_name_H-M   'P 1'
#
loop_
_entity.id
_entity.type
_entity.pdbx_description
1 polymer ?
#
loop_
_entity_poly.entity_id
_entity_poly.type
_entity_poly.pdbx_seq_one_letter_code
_entity_poly.pdbx_strand_id
1 'polypeptide(L)'
;MNATPLFSDAIVNPMAENAKWAFTTRRADRSAATGLSTDFAAARPGDLVLGRVARIGSHKNIQLSTGRPSALYVGDAVVLACGARYAADQFEGIAKIDPAGADMLAGGGVLGRMRGKNDRIAAPT
;
A
#
# COMPACT_ATOMS: atom_id res chain seq x y z
N MET A 1 4.66 5.43 -27.79
CA MET A 1 3.81 4.22 -27.74
C MET A 1 3.47 3.97 -26.29
N ASN A 2 2.28 4.41 -25.85
CA ASN A 2 1.84 4.16 -24.47
C ASN A 2 1.11 2.81 -24.48
N ALA A 3 1.65 1.82 -23.76
CA ALA A 3 0.99 0.55 -23.55
C ALA A 3 -0.34 0.80 -22.80
N THR A 4 -1.44 0.37 -23.38
CA THR A 4 -2.74 0.33 -22.71
C THR A 4 -2.61 -0.60 -21.50
N PRO A 5 -2.92 -0.15 -20.27
CA PRO A 5 -2.85 -1.03 -19.11
C PRO A 5 -3.87 -2.16 -19.32
N LEU A 6 -3.42 -3.40 -19.16
CA LEU A 6 -4.30 -4.57 -19.14
C LEU A 6 -5.04 -4.55 -17.80
N PHE A 7 -6.23 -3.96 -17.78
CA PHE A 7 -7.14 -4.11 -16.66
C PHE A 7 -7.92 -5.40 -16.86
N SER A 8 -7.91 -6.32 -15.89
CA SER A 8 -8.88 -7.43 -15.91
C SER A 8 -10.28 -6.87 -15.62
N ASP A 9 -11.30 -7.39 -16.30
CA ASP A 9 -12.69 -7.02 -16.07
C ASP A 9 -13.07 -7.09 -14.58
N ALA A 10 -13.83 -6.08 -14.16
CA ALA A 10 -14.51 -5.85 -12.87
C ALA A 10 -13.88 -6.51 -11.63
N ILE A 11 -13.47 -5.71 -10.63
CA ILE A 11 -13.07 -6.20 -9.30
C ILE A 11 -14.28 -6.87 -8.60
N VAL A 12 -14.62 -8.10 -8.99
CA VAL A 12 -15.14 -9.12 -8.07
C VAL A 12 -13.91 -9.85 -7.53
N ASN A 13 -13.01 -9.09 -6.91
CA ASN A 13 -11.89 -9.65 -6.19
C ASN A 13 -12.30 -9.71 -4.71
N PRO A 14 -12.54 -10.90 -4.13
CA PRO A 14 -12.94 -11.04 -2.72
C PRO A 14 -11.92 -10.41 -1.76
N MET A 15 -10.68 -10.22 -2.21
CA MET A 15 -9.64 -9.50 -1.47
C MET A 15 -9.92 -8.00 -1.34
N ALA A 16 -10.48 -7.36 -2.37
CA ALA A 16 -10.73 -5.92 -2.37
C ALA A 16 -11.94 -5.54 -1.51
N GLU A 17 -12.98 -6.39 -1.48
CA GLU A 17 -14.22 -6.16 -0.71
C GLU A 17 -13.95 -6.01 0.79
N ASN A 18 -13.04 -6.83 1.33
CA ASN A 18 -12.72 -6.87 2.75
C ASN A 18 -11.42 -6.11 3.09
N ALA A 19 -10.88 -5.32 2.16
CA ALA A 19 -9.62 -4.65 2.36
C ALA A 19 -9.73 -3.52 3.39
N LYS A 20 -8.70 -3.38 4.23
CA LYS A 20 -8.49 -2.20 5.07
C LYS A 20 -7.93 -1.07 4.21
N TRP A 21 -8.78 -0.13 3.85
CA TRP A 21 -8.37 1.08 3.14
C TRP A 21 -7.70 2.05 4.10
N ALA A 22 -6.49 2.49 3.76
CA ALA A 22 -5.69 3.36 4.60
C ALA A 22 -6.15 4.83 4.60
N PHE A 23 -5.65 5.63 5.54
CA PHE A 23 -6.02 7.02 5.69
C PHE A 23 -5.59 7.91 4.51
N THR A 24 -4.46 7.59 3.89
CA THR A 24 -3.97 8.26 2.67
C THR A 24 -4.94 8.10 1.50
N THR A 25 -5.76 7.04 1.47
CA THR A 25 -6.70 6.76 0.37
C THR A 25 -8.11 7.29 0.63
N ARG A 26 -8.35 8.01 1.75
CA ARG A 26 -9.69 8.46 2.18
C ARG A 26 -10.44 9.39 1.22
N ARG A 27 -9.74 10.02 0.27
CA ARG A 27 -10.31 10.90 -0.75
C ARG A 27 -10.45 10.24 -2.12
N ALA A 28 -9.98 9.00 -2.27
CA ALA A 28 -10.18 8.25 -3.49
C ALA A 28 -11.64 7.79 -3.57
N ASP A 29 -12.26 7.98 -4.73
CA ASP A 29 -13.56 7.39 -5.02
C ASP A 29 -13.39 5.88 -5.24
N ARG A 30 -13.92 5.09 -4.32
CA ARG A 30 -13.82 3.62 -4.39
C ARG A 30 -14.62 3.05 -5.55
N SER A 31 -15.70 3.71 -5.96
CA SER A 31 -16.51 3.25 -7.09
C SER A 31 -15.77 3.39 -8.42
N ALA A 32 -14.78 4.28 -8.50
CA ALA A 32 -13.91 4.44 -9.66
C ALA A 32 -12.81 3.37 -9.75
N ALA A 33 -12.57 2.58 -8.69
CA ALA A 33 -11.60 1.48 -8.71
C ALA A 33 -12.25 0.23 -9.35
N THR A 34 -12.25 0.16 -10.68
CA THR A 34 -12.98 -0.86 -11.44
C THR A 34 -12.15 -2.05 -11.91
N GLY A 35 -10.82 -1.95 -11.87
CA GLY A 35 -9.91 -3.01 -12.33
C GLY A 35 -8.57 -3.01 -11.61
N LEU A 36 -7.80 -4.07 -11.81
CA LEU A 36 -6.45 -4.22 -11.29
C LEU A 36 -5.46 -4.27 -12.44
N SER A 37 -4.34 -3.57 -12.29
CA SER A 37 -3.16 -3.73 -13.13
C SER A 37 -2.08 -4.47 -12.34
N THR A 38 -1.39 -5.40 -13.01
CA THR A 38 -0.19 -6.08 -12.47
C THR A 38 1.10 -5.51 -13.03
N ASP A 39 1.03 -4.43 -13.83
CA ASP A 39 2.21 -3.70 -14.30
C ASP A 39 2.79 -2.81 -13.19
N PHE A 40 3.42 -3.46 -12.21
CA PHE A 40 4.02 -2.78 -11.05
C PHE A 40 5.14 -1.81 -11.44
N ALA A 41 5.79 -2.02 -12.60
CA ALA A 41 6.83 -1.13 -13.08
C ALA A 41 6.28 0.23 -13.54
N ALA A 42 5.02 0.27 -13.97
CA ALA A 42 4.32 1.50 -14.35
C ALA A 42 3.71 2.27 -13.17
N ALA A 43 3.74 1.71 -11.95
CA ALA A 43 3.15 2.34 -10.76
C ALA A 43 3.81 3.69 -10.44
N ARG A 44 3.00 4.68 -10.07
CA ARG A 44 3.40 6.07 -9.83
C ARG A 44 2.99 6.51 -8.43
N PRO A 45 3.64 7.55 -7.88
CA PRO A 45 3.17 8.18 -6.66
C PRO A 45 1.69 8.57 -6.77
N GLY A 46 0.88 8.15 -5.79
CA GLY A 46 -0.57 8.40 -5.75
C GLY A 46 -1.43 7.23 -6.24
N ASP A 47 -0.86 6.26 -6.95
CA ASP A 47 -1.60 5.05 -7.36
C ASP A 47 -2.04 4.24 -6.13
N LEU A 48 -3.23 3.64 -6.22
CA LEU A 48 -3.73 2.73 -5.21
C LEU A 48 -3.12 1.34 -5.42
N VAL A 49 -2.64 0.75 -4.34
CA VAL A 49 -2.07 -0.60 -4.35
C VAL A 49 -2.89 -1.49 -3.43
N LEU A 50 -3.49 -2.54 -4.01
CA LEU A 50 -4.10 -3.63 -3.29
C LEU A 50 -3.04 -4.68 -2.96
N GLY A 51 -2.90 -5.04 -1.70
CA GLY A 51 -1.91 -6.01 -1.24
C GLY A 51 -2.40 -6.85 -0.07
N ARG A 52 -1.69 -7.94 0.21
CA ARG A 52 -1.92 -8.78 1.38
C ARG A 52 -0.75 -8.61 2.33
N VAL A 53 -1.04 -8.44 3.62
CA VAL A 53 0.00 -8.33 4.64
C VAL A 53 0.75 -9.66 4.73
N ALA A 54 2.01 -9.69 4.33
CA ALA A 54 2.84 -10.89 4.33
C ALA A 54 3.52 -11.13 5.70
N ARG A 55 3.88 -10.05 6.41
CA ARG A 55 4.54 -10.08 7.71
C ARG A 55 4.14 -8.85 8.52
N ILE A 56 4.31 -8.88 9.84
CA ILE A 56 4.16 -7.72 10.71
C ILE A 56 5.52 -7.24 11.17
N GLY A 57 5.82 -5.98 10.94
CA GLY A 57 7.05 -5.32 11.36
C GLY A 57 6.77 -4.12 12.28
N SER A 58 7.39 -2.98 11.98
CA SER A 58 7.25 -1.76 12.79
C SER A 58 5.81 -1.23 12.88
N HIS A 59 5.00 -1.41 11.83
CA HIS A 59 3.62 -0.93 11.81
C HIS A 59 2.69 -2.08 12.19
N LYS A 60 2.27 -2.12 13.46
CA LYS A 60 1.29 -3.09 13.99
C LYS A 60 -0.17 -2.69 13.73
N ASN A 61 -0.39 -1.44 13.36
CA ASN A 61 -1.70 -0.89 13.07
C ASN A 61 -1.64 -0.09 11.77
N ILE A 62 -2.77 -0.05 11.07
CA ILE A 62 -3.05 0.86 9.98
C ILE A 62 -4.07 1.90 10.44
N GLN A 63 -3.89 3.14 10.03
CA GLN A 63 -4.94 4.14 10.16
C GLN A 63 -5.90 3.96 8.99
N LEU A 64 -7.16 3.62 9.27
CA LEU A 64 -8.18 3.42 8.26
C LEU A 64 -8.57 4.75 7.59
N SER A 65 -9.23 4.67 6.44
CA SER A 65 -9.78 5.82 5.71
C SER A 65 -10.76 6.66 6.55
N THR A 66 -11.39 6.04 7.55
CA THR A 66 -12.26 6.69 8.54
C THR A 66 -11.49 7.46 9.63
N GLY A 67 -10.15 7.40 9.61
CA GLY A 67 -9.26 7.99 10.62
C GLY A 67 -9.01 7.09 11.84
N ARG A 68 -9.78 6.01 12.00
CA ARG A 68 -9.64 5.06 13.13
C ARG A 68 -8.41 4.16 12.97
N PRO A 69 -7.67 3.85 14.04
CA PRO A 69 -6.65 2.81 13.99
C PRO A 69 -7.31 1.42 13.89
N SER A 70 -6.64 0.50 13.21
CA SER A 70 -7.00 -0.92 13.13
C SER A 70 -5.74 -1.77 13.20
N ALA A 71 -5.75 -2.84 14.00
CA ALA A 71 -4.64 -3.78 14.07
C ALA A 71 -4.42 -4.46 12.71
N LEU A 72 -3.15 -4.69 12.36
CA LEU A 72 -2.75 -5.47 11.19
C LEU A 72 -2.43 -6.90 11.61
N TYR A 73 -2.91 -7.85 10.81
CA TYR A 73 -2.62 -9.26 10.92
C TYR A 73 -2.07 -9.78 9.59
N VAL A 74 -1.22 -10.81 9.66
CA VAL A 74 -0.78 -11.52 8.44
C VAL A 74 -2.02 -12.07 7.73
N GLY A 75 -2.09 -11.87 6.43
CA GLY A 75 -3.23 -12.26 5.60
C GLY A 75 -4.28 -11.17 5.38
N ASP A 76 -4.25 -10.07 6.14
CA ASP A 76 -5.15 -8.94 5.91
C ASP A 76 -4.99 -8.40 4.49
N ALA A 77 -6.12 -8.14 3.82
CA ALA A 77 -6.14 -7.34 2.61
C ALA A 77 -6.08 -5.86 2.97
N VAL A 78 -5.26 -5.09 2.25
CA VAL A 78 -5.04 -3.66 2.51
C VAL A 78 -5.00 -2.87 1.20
N VAL A 79 -5.50 -1.64 1.23
CA VAL A 79 -5.35 -0.68 0.13
C VAL A 79 -4.58 0.54 0.63
N LEU A 80 -3.41 0.77 0.05
CA LEU A 80 -2.48 1.86 0.39
C LEU A 80 -2.18 2.72 -0.84
N ALA A 81 -1.61 3.90 -0.61
CA ALA A 81 -1.10 4.74 -1.68
C ALA A 81 0.40 4.44 -1.94
N CYS A 82 0.77 4.24 -3.20
CA CYS A 82 2.17 4.25 -3.62
C CYS A 82 2.78 5.63 -3.35
N GLY A 83 3.92 5.69 -2.68
CA GLY A 83 4.53 6.97 -2.34
C GLY A 83 5.96 6.86 -1.80
N ALA A 84 6.70 7.95 -1.92
CA ALA A 84 7.98 8.11 -1.25
C ALA A 84 7.76 8.70 0.14
N ARG A 85 8.65 8.36 1.07
CA ARG A 85 8.64 8.94 2.42
C ARG A 85 10.07 9.12 2.88
N TYR A 86 10.34 10.25 3.51
CA TYR A 86 11.57 10.49 4.25
C TYR A 86 11.21 10.75 5.72
N ALA A 87 11.58 9.82 6.60
CA ALA A 87 11.42 9.96 8.04
C ALA A 87 12.64 9.38 8.74
N ALA A 88 13.57 10.25 9.17
CA ALA A 88 14.84 9.86 9.79
C ALA A 88 14.67 8.98 11.05
N ASP A 89 13.58 9.18 11.79
CA ASP A 89 13.25 8.37 12.98
C ASP A 89 12.57 7.04 12.64
N GLN A 90 12.26 6.79 11.36
CA GLN A 90 11.59 5.58 10.90
C GLN A 90 12.20 5.06 9.60
N PHE A 91 11.59 5.39 8.47
CA PHE A 91 11.94 4.84 7.16
C PHE A 91 12.18 5.95 6.15
N GLU A 92 13.24 5.78 5.38
CA GLU A 92 13.41 6.41 4.07
C GLU A 92 13.02 5.38 3.00
N GLY A 93 12.14 5.77 2.08
CA GLY A 93 11.72 4.92 1.00
C GLY A 93 11.23 5.70 -0.22
N ILE A 94 11.17 4.99 -1.34
CA ILE A 94 10.76 5.53 -2.64
C ILE A 94 9.45 4.90 -3.11
N ALA A 95 8.73 5.63 -3.96
CA ALA A 95 7.49 5.19 -4.61
C ALA A 95 7.79 4.15 -5.71
N LYS A 96 8.16 2.93 -5.31
CA LYS A 96 8.36 1.80 -6.20
C LYS A 96 7.69 0.57 -5.61
N ILE A 97 6.96 -0.16 -6.44
CA ILE A 97 6.32 -1.43 -6.09
C ILE A 97 7.07 -2.53 -6.82
N ASP A 98 7.48 -3.57 -6.09
CA ASP A 98 8.12 -4.75 -6.66
C ASP A 98 7.09 -5.88 -6.76
N PRO A 99 7.11 -6.71 -7.82
CA PRO A 99 6.22 -7.87 -7.92
C PRO A 99 6.32 -8.84 -6.73
N ALA A 100 7.47 -8.90 -6.05
CA ALA A 100 7.65 -9.73 -4.86
C ALA A 100 7.05 -9.11 -3.57
N GLY A 101 6.73 -7.81 -3.58
CA GLY A 101 6.15 -7.10 -2.44
C GLY A 101 6.60 -5.65 -2.32
N ALA A 102 6.08 -4.96 -1.32
CA ALA A 102 6.47 -3.60 -0.96
C ALA A 102 6.38 -3.41 0.55
N ASP A 103 6.95 -2.31 1.03
CA ASP A 103 7.10 -1.98 2.44
C ASP A 103 6.11 -0.90 2.85
N MET A 104 5.42 -1.10 3.98
CA MET A 104 4.61 -0.04 4.60
C MET A 104 5.54 1.00 5.23
N LEU A 105 5.76 2.09 4.49
CA LEU A 105 6.60 3.20 4.90
C LEU A 105 5.93 4.06 5.98
N ALA A 106 4.60 4.11 6.06
CA ALA A 106 3.88 4.77 7.15
C ALA A 106 2.56 4.07 7.47
N GLY A 107 2.21 3.98 8.76
CA GLY A 107 0.94 3.42 9.23
C GLY A 107 -0.31 4.18 8.74
N GLY A 108 -0.15 5.42 8.27
CA GLY A 108 -1.21 6.18 7.58
C GLY A 108 -1.56 5.65 6.19
N GLY A 109 -0.75 4.74 5.63
CA GLY A 109 -1.03 4.11 4.34
C GLY A 109 -0.09 4.50 3.20
N VAL A 110 1.20 4.73 3.48
CA VAL A 110 2.19 4.94 2.42
C VAL A 110 2.93 3.62 2.18
N LEU A 111 2.91 3.15 0.94
CA LEU A 111 3.56 1.93 0.49
C LEU A 111 4.64 2.27 -0.54
N GLY A 112 5.79 1.60 -0.47
CA GLY A 112 6.89 1.80 -1.41
C GLY A 112 8.04 0.85 -1.11
N ARG A 113 9.21 1.09 -1.69
CA ARG A 113 10.42 0.33 -1.38
C ARG A 113 11.25 1.08 -0.36
N MET A 114 11.48 0.47 0.80
CA MET A 114 12.38 1.01 1.81
C MET A 114 13.83 0.97 1.31
N ARG A 115 14.55 2.08 1.52
CA ARG A 115 15.97 2.24 1.19
C ARG A 115 16.82 2.34 2.45
N GLY A 116 16.29 3.01 3.46
CA GLY A 116 16.94 3.23 4.74
C GLY A 116 15.95 3.11 5.87
N LYS A 117 16.45 2.70 7.03
CA LYS A 117 15.70 2.52 8.27
C LYS A 117 16.55 3.07 9.41
N ASN A 118 15.92 3.71 10.38
CA ASN A 118 16.55 3.95 11.66
C ASN A 118 16.85 2.62 12.38
N ASP A 119 18.08 2.43 12.85
CA ASP A 119 18.52 1.16 13.44
C ASP A 119 17.66 0.68 14.61
N ARG A 120 17.05 1.61 15.35
CA ARG A 120 16.20 1.30 16.51
C ARG A 120 14.80 0.80 16.15
N ILE A 121 14.41 0.86 14.87
CA ILE A 121 13.06 0.50 14.41
C ILE A 121 13.08 -0.92 13.84
N ALA A 122 11.99 -1.67 14.00
CA ALA A 122 11.86 -2.98 13.36
C ALA A 122 11.81 -2.85 11.82
N ALA A 123 12.02 -3.94 11.10
CA ALA A 123 11.80 -3.96 9.65
C ALA A 123 10.37 -3.48 9.31
N PRO A 124 10.13 -2.91 8.11
CA PRO A 124 8.80 -2.54 7.70
C PRO A 124 7.87 -3.76 7.63
N THR A 125 6.61 -3.49 7.99
CA THR A 125 5.46 -4.36 7.71
C THR A 125 5.31 -4.52 6.21
#